data_AF-A0A3E0G4L7-F1
#
_entry.id   AF-A0A3E0G4L7-F1
#
_cell.length_a   1.000
_cell.length_b   1.000
_cell.length_c   1.000
_cell.angle_alpha   90.00
_cell.angle_beta   90.00
_cell.angle_gamma   90.00
#
_symmetry.space_group_name_H-M   'P 1'
#
loop_
_entity.id
_entity.type
_entity.pdbx_description
1 polymer ?
#
loop_
_entity_poly.entity_id
_entity_poly.type
_entity_poly.pdbx_seq_one_letter_code
_entity_poly.pdbx_strand_id
1 'polypeptide(L)'
;MLDVDFVMTIQDVFSITGRGMVVVGNLQSGVLRAGETVGVWAGEELVATAPAWIEMVGKHVPGRICLLLQGVGKDVLAAGQTVRSPVPT
;
A
#
# COMPACT_ATOMS: atom_id res chain seq x y z
N MET A 1 -3.55 -21.74 6.83
CA MET A 1 -3.55 -20.26 6.79
C MET A 1 -2.88 -19.92 5.47
N LEU A 2 -3.48 -19.08 4.63
CA LEU A 2 -2.97 -18.90 3.26
C LEU A 2 -1.60 -18.21 3.29
N ASP A 3 -0.53 -18.94 2.95
CA ASP A 3 0.84 -18.42 2.71
C ASP A 3 0.90 -17.66 1.38
N VAL A 4 -0.11 -16.83 1.10
CA VAL A 4 -0.21 -16.07 -0.14
C VAL A 4 0.23 -14.65 0.16
N ASP A 5 1.28 -14.24 -0.53
CA ASP A 5 1.81 -12.89 -0.44
C ASP A 5 0.72 -11.85 -0.67
N PHE A 6 0.73 -10.82 0.18
CA PHE A 6 -0.13 -9.68 -0.01
C PHE A 6 0.32 -8.93 -1.25
N VAL A 7 -0.59 -8.71 -2.19
CA VAL A 7 -0.33 -7.88 -3.37
C VAL A 7 -1.52 -6.98 -3.63
N MET A 8 -1.27 -5.67 -3.70
CA MET A 8 -2.27 -4.66 -4.04
C MET A 8 -1.73 -3.72 -5.12
N THR A 9 -2.49 -3.50 -6.19
CA THR A 9 -2.13 -2.51 -7.22
C THR A 9 -2.66 -1.14 -6.85
N ILE A 10 -1.78 -0.13 -6.81
CA ILE A 10 -2.12 1.26 -6.55
C ILE A 10 -2.88 1.83 -7.75
N GLN A 11 -4.03 2.46 -7.48
CA GLN A 11 -4.84 3.19 -8.46
C GLN A 11 -4.78 4.69 -8.24
N ASP A 12 -4.74 5.12 -6.98
CA ASP A 12 -4.71 6.54 -6.62
C ASP A 12 -3.84 6.76 -5.37
N VAL A 13 -3.33 7.98 -5.21
CA VAL A 13 -2.47 8.40 -4.11
C VAL A 13 -2.92 9.75 -3.56
N PHE A 14 -3.14 9.82 -2.26
CA PHE A 14 -3.57 11.03 -1.54
C PHE A 14 -2.60 11.35 -0.41
N SER A 15 -2.33 12.63 -0.17
CA SER A 15 -1.57 13.06 1.00
C SER A 15 -2.51 13.35 2.16
N ILE A 16 -2.18 12.86 3.35
CA ILE A 16 -2.79 13.32 4.60
C ILE A 16 -1.72 14.08 5.38
N THR A 17 -1.88 15.41 5.42
CA THR A 17 -0.96 16.32 6.10
C THR A 17 -0.65 15.83 7.52
N GLY A 18 0.64 15.62 7.80
CA GLY A 18 1.13 15.18 9.11
C GLY A 18 0.94 13.70 9.45
N ARG A 19 0.30 12.89 8.58
CA ARG A 19 0.10 11.44 8.82
C ARG A 19 0.84 10.54 7.85
N GLY A 20 0.94 10.94 6.58
CA GLY A 20 1.59 10.16 5.53
C GLY A 20 0.82 10.18 4.22
N MET A 21 0.99 9.12 3.43
CA MET A 21 0.37 8.96 2.12
C MET A 21 -0.66 7.84 2.18
N VAL A 22 -1.89 8.10 1.73
CA VAL A 22 -2.89 7.05 1.51
C VAL A 22 -2.83 6.61 0.07
N VAL A 23 -2.62 5.30 -0.13
CA VAL A 23 -2.75 4.65 -1.43
C VAL A 23 -4.08 3.91 -1.50
N VAL A 24 -4.80 4.03 -2.60
CA VAL A 24 -6.05 3.31 -2.86
C VAL A 24 -5.79 2.31 -3.97
N GLY A 25 -6.22 1.07 -3.80
CA GLY A 25 -5.90 0.02 -4.73
C GLY A 25 -6.86 -1.17 -4.72
N ASN A 26 -6.66 -2.04 -5.71
CA ASN A 26 -7.35 -3.32 -5.79
C ASN A 26 -6.47 -4.40 -5.15
N LEU A 27 -7.05 -5.18 -4.24
CA LEU A 27 -6.41 -6.38 -3.72
C LEU A 27 -6.32 -7.42 -4.84
N GLN A 28 -5.11 -7.89 -5.12
CA GLN A 28 -4.89 -9.02 -6.02
C GLN A 28 -4.85 -10.33 -5.24
N SER A 29 -4.14 -10.35 -4.10
CA SER A 29 -3.95 -11.55 -3.31
C SER A 29 -3.55 -11.26 -1.86
N GLY A 30 -3.68 -12.28 -1.01
CA GLY A 30 -3.13 -12.29 0.34
C GLY A 30 -3.92 -11.46 1.35
N VAL A 31 -3.34 -11.33 2.54
CA VAL A 31 -3.89 -10.58 3.67
C VAL A 31 -2.75 -9.78 4.29
N LEU A 32 -3.00 -8.51 4.62
CA LEU A 32 -2.05 -7.65 5.30
C LEU A 32 -2.53 -7.37 6.73
N ARG A 33 -1.61 -7.42 7.70
CA ARG A 33 -1.91 -6.97 9.07
C ARG A 33 -1.57 -5.50 9.21
N ALA A 34 -2.41 -4.76 9.93
CA ALA A 34 -2.11 -3.36 10.22
C ALA A 34 -0.78 -3.25 11.00
N GLY A 35 0.12 -2.42 10.51
CA GLY A 35 1.43 -2.11 11.08
C GLY A 35 2.56 -2.93 10.47
N GLU A 36 2.23 -3.88 9.60
CA GLU A 36 3.20 -4.66 8.87
C GLU A 36 3.97 -3.78 7.87
N THR A 37 5.27 -4.01 7.76
CA THR A 37 6.11 -3.34 6.77
C THR A 37 5.85 -3.95 5.40
N VAL A 38 5.54 -3.09 4.43
CA VAL A 38 5.33 -3.46 3.03
C VAL A 38 6.40 -2.83 2.15
N GLY A 39 6.60 -3.42 0.98
CA GLY A 39 7.41 -2.86 -0.09
C GLY A 39 6.52 -2.24 -1.15
N VAL A 40 6.91 -1.10 -1.70
CA VAL A 40 6.29 -0.50 -2.88
C VAL A 40 7.18 -0.75 -4.09
N TRP A 41 6.59 -1.28 -5.16
CA TRP A 41 7.31 -1.79 -6.31
C TRP A 41 6.85 -1.14 -7.62
N ALA A 42 7.81 -0.65 -8.41
CA ALA A 42 7.61 -0.22 -9.78
C ALA A 42 8.01 -1.37 -10.73
N GLY A 43 7.04 -2.24 -11.05
CA GLY A 43 7.36 -3.54 -11.65
C GLY A 43 8.07 -4.43 -10.63
N GLU A 44 9.32 -4.80 -10.92
CA GLU A 44 10.16 -5.61 -10.03
C GLU A 44 11.22 -4.78 -9.27
N GLU A 45 11.21 -3.46 -9.41
CA GLU A 45 12.09 -2.57 -8.64
C GLU A 45 11.43 -2.15 -7.32
N LEU A 46 12.09 -2.43 -6.19
CA LEU A 46 11.66 -1.96 -4.87
C LEU A 46 12.05 -0.49 -4.69
N VAL A 47 11.06 0.41 -4.67
CA VAL A 47 11.28 1.86 -4.60
C VAL A 47 11.11 2.44 -3.19
N ALA A 48 10.38 1.75 -2.31
CA ALA A 48 10.23 2.15 -0.92
C ALA A 48 9.83 0.98 -0.01
N THR A 49 10.10 1.14 1.28
CA THR A 49 9.51 0.30 2.34
C THR A 49 8.84 1.19 3.37
N ALA A 50 7.69 0.75 3.89
CA ALA A 50 6.91 1.54 4.84
C ALA A 50 6.03 0.67 5.72
N PRO A 51 5.79 1.05 6.99
CA PRO A 51 4.69 0.47 7.75
C PRO A 51 3.36 0.88 7.11
N ALA A 52 2.45 -0.10 6.96
CA ALA A 52 1.15 0.10 6.36
C ALA A 52 0.01 -0.11 7.36
N TRP A 53 -0.93 0.83 7.42
CA TRP A 53 -2.16 0.69 8.19
C TRP A 53 -3.38 0.67 7.27
N ILE A 54 -4.34 -0.20 7.59
CA ILE A 54 -5.64 -0.19 6.90
C ILE A 54 -6.36 1.09 7.31
N GLU A 55 -6.65 1.95 6.33
CA GLU A 55 -7.29 3.24 6.56
C GLU A 55 -8.68 3.22 5.90
N MET A 56 -9.68 3.83 6.53
CA MET A 56 -10.93 4.17 5.85
C MET A 56 -10.95 5.67 5.65
N VAL A 57 -10.66 6.15 4.45
CA VAL A 57 -10.67 7.60 4.17
C VAL A 57 -12.07 8.05 3.78
N GLY A 58 -12.78 8.69 4.71
CA GLY A 58 -13.99 9.46 4.46
C GLY A 58 -15.15 8.69 3.81
N LYS A 59 -15.13 8.55 2.47
CA LYS A 59 -16.11 7.80 1.69
C LYS A 59 -15.59 6.39 1.44
N HIS A 60 -16.32 5.39 1.92
CA HIS A 60 -16.12 4.00 1.52
C HIS A 60 -16.04 3.91 -0.01
N VAL A 61 -14.94 3.39 -0.54
CA VAL A 61 -14.78 3.10 -1.97
C VAL A 61 -15.08 1.61 -2.14
N PRO A 62 -16.26 1.24 -2.67
CA PRO A 62 -16.67 -0.17 -2.74
C PRO A 62 -15.64 -1.00 -3.52
N GLY A 63 -15.24 -2.13 -2.94
CA GLY A 63 -14.33 -3.08 -3.57
C GLY A 63 -12.87 -2.64 -3.66
N ARG A 64 -12.47 -1.53 -3.00
CA ARG A 64 -11.07 -1.08 -2.94
C ARG A 64 -10.53 -1.05 -1.51
N ILE A 65 -9.23 -1.28 -1.38
CA ILE A 65 -8.50 -1.15 -0.12
C ILE A 65 -7.78 0.19 -0.10
N CYS A 66 -7.73 0.83 1.06
CA CYS A 66 -6.92 2.00 1.29
C CYS A 66 -5.88 1.68 2.36
N LEU A 67 -4.61 2.00 2.09
CA LEU A 67 -3.51 1.84 3.03
C LEU A 67 -2.88 3.20 3.31
N LEU A 68 -2.70 3.54 4.58
CA LEU A 68 -1.83 4.64 5.01
C LEU A 68 -0.40 4.11 5.09
N LEU A 69 0.49 4.69 4.28
CA LEU A 69 1.93 4.47 4.28
C LEU A 69 2.61 5.66 4.95
N GLN A 70 3.42 5.38 5.97
CA GLN A 70 4.17 6.41 6.69
C GLN A 70 5.63 6.46 6.25
N GLY A 71 6.22 7.65 6.24
CA GLY A 71 7.64 7.84 5.90
C GLY A 71 7.98 7.84 4.41
N VAL A 72 6.98 7.75 3.53
CA VAL A 72 7.17 7.78 2.06
C VAL A 72 6.57 9.05 1.48
N GLY A 73 7.31 9.70 0.57
CA GLY A 73 6.89 10.91 -0.13
C GLY A 73 5.92 10.64 -1.28
N LYS A 74 5.14 11.65 -1.67
CA LYS A 74 4.19 11.56 -2.79
C LYS A 74 4.89 11.31 -4.14
N ASP A 75 6.10 11.81 -4.29
CA ASP A 75 6.96 11.66 -5.47
C ASP A 75 7.41 10.21 -5.73
N VAL A 76 7.40 9.35 -4.70
CA VAL A 76 7.76 7.94 -4.81
C VAL A 76 6.56 7.06 -5.20
N LEU A 77 5.34 7.52 -4.95
CA LEU A 77 4.12 6.73 -5.06
C LEU A 77 3.30 7.12 -6.30
N ALA A 78 2.94 6.13 -7.12
CA ALA A 78 2.18 6.34 -8.34
C ALA A 78 1.21 5.19 -8.64
N ALA A 79 0.17 5.50 -9.42
CA ALA A 79 -0.72 4.48 -9.96
C ALA A 79 0.05 3.47 -10.84
N GLY A 80 -0.35 2.21 -10.79
CA GLY A 80 0.30 1.10 -11.49
C GLY A 80 1.41 0.41 -10.68
N GLN A 81 1.94 1.04 -9.64
CA GLN A 81 2.83 0.38 -8.68
C GLN A 81 2.08 -0.68 -7.87
N THR A 82 2.84 -1.61 -7.26
CA THR A 82 2.29 -2.64 -6.38
C THR A 82 2.82 -2.52 -4.96
N VAL A 83 1.95 -2.75 -3.98
CA VAL A 83 2.31 -2.91 -2.57
C VAL A 83 2.38 -4.40 -2.28
N ARG A 84 3.52 -4.87 -1.78
CA ARG A 84 3.78 -6.30 -1.54
C ARG A 84 4.24 -6.58 -0.10
N SER A 85 3.81 -7.71 0.46
CA SER A 85 4.35 -8.30 1.70
C SER A 85 4.45 -9.83 1.55
N PRO A 86 5.54 -10.48 1.99
CA PRO A 86 6.68 -9.92 2.72
C PRO A 86 7.61 -9.06 1.86
N VAL A 87 8.43 -8.23 2.51
CA VAL A 87 9.53 -7.52 1.85
C VAL A 87 10.76 -8.43 1.83
N PRO A 88 11.43 -8.65 0.68
CA PRO A 88 12.70 -9.36 0.64
C PRO A 88 13.75 -8.62 1.46
N THR A 89 14.51 -9.34 2.27
CA THR A 89 15.74 -8.86 2.94
C THR A 89 16.87 -8.61 1.95
#